data_AF-A0A1B1CK84-F1
#
_entry.id   AF-A0A1B1CK84-F1
#
_cell.length_a   1.000
_cell.length_b   1.000
_cell.length_c   1.000
_cell.angle_alpha   90.00
_cell.angle_beta   90.00
_cell.angle_gamma   90.00
#
_symmetry.space_group_name_H-M   'P 1'
#
loop_
_entity.id
_entity.type
_entity.pdbx_description
1 polymer ?
#
loop_
_entity_poly.entity_id
_entity_poly.type
_entity_poly.pdbx_seq_one_letter_code
_entity_poly.pdbx_strand_id
1 'polypeptide(L)'
;MFDGLKRSISLTKETDEASSEIDGFTGPPLFDVAPDLRIKITKPLFALDTPIGPCRPDFILEASYRGSRPVNLIIEAFGMETEEYRQAKEQTLPRMKYIGPIFGIFPKDLAEAQAANTARRLQDWVIDQVRRAGNNTSPTSDDDILT
;
A
#
# COMPACT_ATOMS: atom_id res chain seq x y z
N MET A 1 8.82 -5.10 26.84
CA MET A 1 7.95 -5.38 25.67
C MET A 1 7.23 -4.09 25.36
N PHE A 2 7.76 -3.27 24.47
CA PHE A 2 7.12 -1.99 24.12
C PHE A 2 6.07 -2.28 23.05
N ASP A 3 4.80 -2.12 23.40
CA ASP A 3 3.73 -2.17 22.44
C ASP A 3 3.93 -0.97 21.50
N GLY A 4 4.41 -1.26 20.29
CA GLY A 4 4.89 -0.25 19.36
C GLY A 4 3.75 0.66 18.96
N LEU A 5 3.72 1.88 19.49
CA LEU A 5 2.73 2.90 19.16
C LEU A 5 2.67 3.07 17.63
N LYS A 6 1.53 2.72 17.03
CA LYS A 6 1.26 2.91 15.60
C LYS A 6 0.27 4.05 15.45
N ARG A 7 0.51 4.97 14.52
CA ARG A 7 -0.52 5.92 14.08
C ARG A 7 -1.23 5.31 12.89
N SER A 8 -2.53 5.04 13.04
CA SER A 8 -3.37 4.48 11.97
C SER A 8 -4.53 5.42 11.64
N ILE A 9 -4.80 5.58 10.34
CA ILE A 9 -5.99 6.25 9.83
C ILE A 9 -6.73 5.21 8.99
N SER A 10 -8.02 4.99 9.29
CA SER A 10 -8.90 4.16 8.48
C SER A 10 -9.68 5.07 7.54
N LEU A 11 -9.62 4.77 6.24
CA LEU A 11 -10.38 5.51 5.23
C LEU A 11 -11.48 4.60 4.70
N THR A 12 -12.72 5.00 4.96
CA THR A 12 -13.94 4.41 4.38
C THR A 12 -14.74 5.53 3.75
N LYS A 13 -15.30 5.31 2.57
CA LYS A 13 -16.28 6.25 2.00
C LYS A 13 -17.52 6.21 2.90
N GLU A 14 -17.64 7.18 3.81
CA GLU A 14 -18.95 7.53 4.37
C GLU A 14 -19.75 8.18 3.23
N THR A 15 -21.00 7.75 3.09
CA THR A 15 -21.92 8.32 2.10
C THR A 15 -22.29 9.70 2.60
N ASP A 16 -21.59 10.73 2.12
CA ASP A 16 -22.15 12.05 1.80
C ASP A 16 -21.14 12.88 1.01
N GLU A 17 -21.67 13.70 0.10
CA GLU A 17 -20.95 14.44 -0.95
C GLU A 17 -19.78 15.29 -0.41
N ALA A 18 -18.57 14.99 -0.88
CA ALA A 18 -17.48 15.96 -0.97
C ALA A 18 -16.47 15.49 -2.03
N SER A 19 -16.79 15.71 -3.31
CA SER A 19 -15.80 15.69 -4.37
C SER A 19 -14.92 16.94 -4.21
N SER A 20 -13.91 16.89 -3.36
CA SER A 20 -12.86 17.91 -3.40
C SER A 20 -11.98 17.61 -4.61
N GLU A 21 -12.08 18.43 -5.67
CA GLU A 21 -11.07 18.48 -6.72
C GLU A 21 -9.72 18.78 -6.05
N ILE A 22 -8.80 17.84 -6.15
CA ILE A 22 -7.38 18.08 -5.90
C ILE A 22 -6.86 18.78 -7.15
N ASP A 23 -6.47 20.05 -7.03
CA ASP A 23 -5.97 20.86 -8.16
C ASP A 23 -4.96 20.07 -9.00
N GLY A 24 -5.27 19.91 -10.29
CA GLY A 24 -4.45 19.18 -11.26
C GLY A 24 -4.71 17.67 -11.40
N PHE A 25 -5.58 17.06 -10.59
CA PHE A 25 -5.97 15.64 -10.73
C PHE A 25 -7.37 15.51 -11.36
N THR A 26 -7.43 15.15 -12.64
CA THR A 26 -8.68 14.94 -13.40
C THR A 26 -9.20 13.50 -13.38
N GLY A 27 -8.68 12.65 -12.48
CA GLY A 27 -9.15 11.26 -12.33
C GLY A 27 -10.36 11.17 -11.40
N PRO A 28 -11.24 10.17 -11.58
CA PRO A 28 -12.25 9.89 -10.57
C PRO A 28 -11.56 9.54 -9.23
N PRO A 29 -12.09 10.00 -8.09
CA PRO A 29 -11.65 9.57 -6.77
C PRO A 29 -11.53 8.04 -6.64
N LEU A 30 -10.57 7.57 -5.85
CA LEU A 30 -10.30 6.12 -5.69
C LEU A 30 -11.56 5.33 -5.26
N PHE A 31 -12.40 5.92 -4.41
CA PHE A 31 -13.62 5.27 -3.95
C PHE A 31 -14.79 5.37 -4.93
N ASP A 32 -14.67 6.17 -5.98
CA ASP A 32 -15.64 6.18 -7.08
C ASP A 32 -15.36 5.04 -8.07
N VAL A 33 -14.07 4.73 -8.28
CA VAL A 33 -13.66 3.57 -9.09
C VAL A 33 -13.73 2.25 -8.33
N ALA A 34 -13.65 2.28 -7.00
CA ALA A 34 -13.69 1.10 -6.14
C ALA A 34 -14.44 1.38 -4.81
N PRO A 35 -15.78 1.45 -4.83
CA PRO A 35 -16.58 1.81 -3.64
C PRO A 35 -16.48 0.80 -2.49
N ASP A 36 -16.23 -0.46 -2.80
CA ASP A 36 -16.05 -1.53 -1.81
C ASP A 36 -14.61 -1.62 -1.28
N LEU A 37 -13.72 -0.72 -1.71
CA LEU A 37 -12.35 -0.65 -1.21
C LEU A 37 -12.34 -0.16 0.23
N ARG A 38 -11.55 -0.80 1.06
CA ARG A 38 -11.25 -0.39 2.42
C ARG A 38 -9.75 -0.29 2.55
N ILE A 39 -9.25 0.84 3.07
CA ILE A 39 -7.83 1.05 3.27
C ILE A 39 -7.59 1.55 4.69
N LYS A 40 -6.68 0.89 5.40
CA LYS A 40 -6.09 1.40 6.63
C LYS A 40 -4.63 1.76 6.36
N ILE A 41 -4.30 3.03 6.59
CA ILE A 41 -2.94 3.56 6.43
C ILE A 41 -2.26 3.57 7.78
N THR A 42 -1.11 2.92 7.88
CA THR A 42 -0.30 2.89 9.10
C THR A 42 1.08 3.45 8.84
N LYS A 43 1.50 4.44 9.63
CA LYS A 43 2.91 4.86 9.71
C LYS A 43 3.57 4.17 10.90
N PRO A 44 4.47 3.19 10.69
CA PRO A 44 5.13 2.51 11.79
C PRO A 44 6.12 3.47 12.48
N LEU A 45 5.96 3.68 13.79
CA LEU A 45 6.92 4.47 14.56
C LEU A 45 8.19 3.67 14.88
N PHE A 46 8.07 2.34 14.95
CA PHE A 46 9.15 1.42 15.26
C PHE A 46 9.40 0.46 14.10
N ALA A 47 10.59 -0.14 14.07
CA ALA A 47 10.90 -1.18 13.10
C ALA A 47 10.03 -2.43 13.32
N LEU A 48 9.73 -3.10 12.22
CA LEU A 48 9.02 -4.36 12.15
C LEU A 48 10.03 -5.47 11.88
N ASP A 49 9.90 -6.57 12.60
CA ASP A 49 10.73 -7.74 12.37
C ASP A 49 10.32 -8.46 11.09
N THR A 50 11.32 -8.88 10.31
CA THR A 50 11.15 -9.76 9.15
C THR A 50 12.15 -10.90 9.25
N PRO A 51 11.98 -12.01 8.51
CA PRO A 51 12.88 -13.16 8.56
C PRO A 51 14.36 -12.84 8.30
N ILE A 52 14.63 -11.75 7.57
CA ILE A 52 15.99 -11.31 7.21
C ILE A 52 16.38 -9.98 7.88
N GLY A 53 15.76 -9.68 9.02
CA GLY A 53 16.08 -8.56 9.89
C GLY A 53 15.01 -7.47 9.94
N PRO A 54 15.19 -6.48 10.82
CA PRO A 54 14.20 -5.42 11.01
C PRO A 54 14.16 -4.45 9.81
N CYS A 55 12.98 -3.92 9.52
CA CYS A 55 12.79 -2.82 8.58
C CYS A 55 11.67 -1.88 9.04
N ARG A 56 11.67 -0.64 8.54
CA ARG A 56 10.63 0.36 8.85
C ARG A 56 10.19 1.03 7.55
N PRO A 57 9.12 0.55 6.91
CA PRO A 57 8.56 1.23 5.74
C PRO A 57 7.96 2.59 6.14
N ASP A 58 7.87 3.52 5.21
CA ASP A 58 7.27 4.83 5.48
C ASP A 58 5.76 4.71 5.77
N PHE A 59 5.05 3.93 4.96
CA PHE A 59 3.64 3.58 5.20
C PHE A 59 3.33 2.14 4.81
N ILE A 60 2.36 1.56 5.53
CA ILE A 60 1.73 0.28 5.22
C ILE A 60 0.25 0.55 4.96
N LEU A 61 -0.23 0.14 3.79
CA LEU A 61 -1.64 0.12 3.47
C LEU A 61 -2.15 -1.31 3.69
N GLU A 62 -3.06 -1.50 4.63
CA GLU A 62 -3.86 -2.71 4.73
C GLU A 62 -5.12 -2.47 3.89
N ALA A 63 -5.22 -3.15 2.75
CA ALA A 63 -6.26 -2.92 1.76
C ALA A 63 -7.10 -4.19 1.52
N SER A 64 -8.42 -4.04 1.46
CA SER A 64 -9.34 -5.13 1.10
C SER A 64 -10.44 -4.63 0.17
N TYR A 65 -11.01 -5.55 -0.61
CA TYR A 65 -12.10 -5.24 -1.54
C TYR A 65 -13.20 -6.30 -1.40
N ARG A 66 -14.45 -5.86 -1.26
CA ARG A 66 -15.63 -6.76 -1.14
C ARG A 66 -15.48 -7.84 -0.08
N GLY A 67 -14.85 -7.51 1.06
CA GLY A 67 -14.65 -8.46 2.16
C GLY A 67 -13.56 -9.51 1.90
N SER A 68 -12.76 -9.36 0.84
CA SER A 68 -11.57 -10.19 0.62
C SER A 68 -10.62 -10.13 1.83
N ARG A 69 -9.75 -11.13 1.95
CA ARG A 69 -8.64 -11.05 2.90
C ARG A 69 -7.84 -9.77 2.64
N PRO A 70 -7.52 -8.98 3.68
CA PRO A 70 -6.69 -7.80 3.52
C PRO A 70 -5.30 -8.16 3.00
N VAL A 71 -4.74 -7.28 2.16
CA VAL A 71 -3.35 -7.32 1.74
C VAL A 71 -2.58 -6.15 2.30
N ASN A 72 -1.35 -6.42 2.73
CA ASN A 72 -0.41 -5.38 3.11
C ASN A 72 0.33 -4.89 1.86
N LEU A 73 0.28 -3.59 1.62
CA LEU A 73 0.99 -2.89 0.55
C LEU A 73 1.96 -1.89 1.18
N ILE A 74 3.19 -1.85 0.70
CA ILE A 74 4.23 -0.97 1.24
C ILE A 74 4.37 0.27 0.36
N ILE A 75 4.35 1.45 0.97
CA ILE A 75 4.73 2.70 0.33
C ILE A 75 6.07 3.14 0.90
N GLU A 76 7.04 3.35 0.02
CA GLU A 76 8.39 3.76 0.38
C GLU A 76 8.73 5.08 -0.33
N ALA A 77 8.99 6.14 0.44
CA ALA A 77 9.43 7.42 -0.09
C ALA A 77 10.95 7.46 -0.14
N PHE A 78 11.50 7.68 -1.33
CA PHE A 78 12.93 7.84 -1.58
C PHE A 78 13.29 9.31 -1.46
N GLY A 79 14.21 9.63 -0.55
CA GLY A 79 14.74 10.98 -0.36
C GLY A 79 15.79 11.36 -1.40
N MET A 80 16.54 12.44 -1.12
CA MET A 80 17.66 12.89 -1.96
C MET A 80 18.64 11.75 -2.22
N GLU A 81 19.01 11.55 -3.48
CA GLU A 81 19.92 10.50 -3.94
C GLU A 81 21.36 10.80 -3.49
N THR A 82 21.68 10.52 -2.23
CA THR A 82 23.08 10.27 -1.86
C THR A 82 23.38 8.79 -2.01
N GLU A 83 24.62 8.47 -2.37
CA GLU A 83 25.08 7.10 -2.58
C GLU A 83 24.90 6.24 -1.32
N GLU A 84 25.10 6.84 -0.14
CA GLU A 84 24.93 6.19 1.16
C GLU A 84 23.45 5.83 1.42
N TYR A 85 22.51 6.65 0.95
CA TYR A 85 21.08 6.40 1.08
C TYR A 85 20.61 5.26 0.16
N ARG A 86 21.21 5.17 -1.04
CA ARG A 86 20.95 4.06 -1.98
C ARG A 86 21.40 2.73 -1.39
N GLN A 87 22.62 2.68 -0.84
CA GLN A 87 23.17 1.46 -0.24
C GLN A 87 22.39 0.99 1.00
N ALA A 88 21.93 1.92 1.83
CA ALA A 88 21.07 1.59 2.97
C ALA A 88 19.72 0.99 2.50
N LYS A 89 19.14 1.53 1.43
CA LYS A 89 17.86 1.04 0.88
C LYS A 89 17.98 -0.29 0.12
N GLU A 90 19.10 -0.56 -0.53
CA GLU A 90 19.37 -1.87 -1.15
C GLU A 90 19.33 -3.00 -0.12
N GLN A 91 19.69 -2.72 1.14
CA GLN A 91 19.63 -3.70 2.23
C GLN A 91 18.23 -3.84 2.85
N THR A 92 17.44 -2.77 2.89
CA THR A 92 16.12 -2.78 3.56
C THR A 92 14.97 -3.16 2.64
N LEU A 93 15.06 -2.90 1.33
CA LEU A 93 14.02 -3.27 0.36
C LEU A 93 13.73 -4.78 0.32
N PRO A 94 14.75 -5.68 0.34
CA PRO A 94 14.49 -7.12 0.43
C PRO A 94 13.68 -7.49 1.68
N ARG A 95 13.89 -6.81 2.81
CA ARG A 95 13.17 -7.07 4.08
C ARG A 95 11.70 -6.68 3.94
N MET A 96 11.42 -5.51 3.39
CA MET A 96 10.05 -5.02 3.18
C MET A 96 9.21 -5.93 2.28
N LYS A 97 9.83 -6.64 1.33
CA LYS A 97 9.13 -7.62 0.47
C LYS A 97 8.53 -8.80 1.23
N TYR A 98 8.99 -9.09 2.45
CA TYR A 98 8.35 -10.09 3.31
C TYR A 98 7.03 -9.59 3.91
N ILE A 99 6.80 -8.27 3.93
CA ILE A 99 5.55 -7.67 4.41
C ILE A 99 4.55 -7.55 3.26
N GLY A 100 4.99 -7.10 2.08
CA GLY A 100 4.12 -6.92 0.92
C GLY A 100 4.81 -6.32 -0.30
N PRO A 101 4.10 -6.19 -1.44
CA PRO A 101 4.58 -5.50 -2.62
C PRO A 101 4.83 -4.02 -2.31
N ILE A 102 5.84 -3.44 -2.97
CA ILE A 102 6.36 -2.10 -2.68
C ILE A 102 6.04 -1.14 -3.84
N PHE A 103 5.47 0.02 -3.52
CA PHE A 103 5.37 1.16 -4.40
C PHE A 103 6.35 2.25 -3.95
N GLY A 104 7.30 2.60 -4.82
CA GLY A 104 8.29 3.64 -4.55
C GLY A 104 7.82 5.01 -5.01
N ILE A 105 7.99 6.02 -4.17
CA ILE A 105 7.79 7.44 -4.50
C ILE A 105 9.14 8.13 -4.48
N PHE A 106 9.58 8.68 -5.60
CA PHE A 106 10.85 9.39 -5.74
C PHE A 106 10.65 10.91 -5.76
N PRO A 107 11.69 11.73 -5.54
CA PRO A 107 11.53 13.18 -5.52
C PRO A 107 10.93 13.74 -6.81
N LYS A 108 11.29 13.16 -7.97
CA LYS A 108 10.70 13.52 -9.28
C LYS A 108 9.21 13.22 -9.39
N ASP A 109 8.70 12.26 -8.64
CA ASP A 109 7.29 11.87 -8.66
C ASP A 109 6.41 12.88 -7.90
N LEU A 110 7.03 13.73 -7.07
CA LEU A 110 6.38 14.77 -6.27
C LEU A 110 6.50 16.17 -6.90
N ALA A 111 7.22 16.31 -8.01
CA ALA A 111 7.24 17.56 -8.77
C ALA A 111 5.80 17.90 -9.22
N GLU A 112 5.44 19.18 -9.22
CA GLU A 112 4.06 19.64 -9.49
C GLU A 112 3.48 19.03 -10.78
N ALA A 113 4.27 19.03 -11.86
CA ALA A 113 3.88 18.45 -13.14
C ALA A 113 3.71 16.91 -13.13
N GLN A 114 4.19 16.22 -12.09
CA GLN A 114 4.19 14.76 -11.98
C GLN A 114 3.28 14.24 -10.86
N ALA A 115 2.96 15.06 -9.84
CA ALA A 115 2.21 14.63 -8.66
C ALA A 115 0.87 13.98 -9.01
N ALA A 116 0.10 14.57 -9.93
CA ALA A 116 -1.17 14.01 -10.40
C ALA A 116 -1.00 12.67 -11.12
N ASN A 117 0.07 12.51 -11.92
CA ASN A 117 0.38 11.24 -12.58
C ASN A 117 0.76 10.15 -11.56
N THR A 118 1.58 10.52 -10.58
CA THR A 118 1.99 9.64 -9.48
C THR A 118 0.77 9.18 -8.66
N ALA A 119 -0.15 10.10 -8.34
CA ALA A 119 -1.39 9.77 -7.64
C ALA A 119 -2.22 8.75 -8.43
N ARG A 120 -2.37 8.94 -9.74
CA ARG A 120 -3.08 7.98 -10.61
C ARG A 120 -2.41 6.61 -10.62
N ARG A 121 -1.08 6.57 -10.80
CA ARG A 121 -0.30 5.33 -10.76
C ARG A 121 -0.45 4.58 -9.44
N LEU A 122 -0.46 5.30 -8.31
CA LEU A 122 -0.67 4.70 -7.00
C LEU A 122 -2.09 4.11 -6.88
N GLN A 123 -3.11 4.84 -7.31
CA GLN A 123 -4.50 4.34 -7.31
C GLN A 123 -4.64 3.07 -8.16
N ASP A 124 -4.15 3.09 -9.40
CA ASP A 124 -4.20 1.95 -10.31
C ASP A 124 -3.46 0.75 -9.72
N TRP A 125 -2.30 0.99 -9.13
CA TRP A 125 -1.49 -0.06 -8.49
C TRP A 125 -2.21 -0.68 -7.29
N VAL A 126 -2.82 0.11 -6.40
CA VAL A 126 -3.58 -0.42 -5.25
C VAL A 126 -4.73 -1.31 -5.72
N ILE A 127 -5.50 -0.86 -6.73
CA ILE A 127 -6.63 -1.62 -7.28
C ILE A 127 -6.14 -2.95 -7.87
N ASP A 128 -5.05 -2.93 -8.64
CA ASP A 128 -4.46 -4.14 -9.23
C ASP A 128 -4.01 -5.14 -8.15
N GLN A 129 -3.32 -4.68 -7.10
CA GLN A 129 -2.87 -5.56 -6.02
C GLN A 129 -4.03 -6.23 -5.28
N VAL A 130 -5.08 -5.47 -4.96
CA VAL A 130 -6.24 -6.03 -4.25
C VAL A 130 -7.02 -7.01 -5.12
N ARG A 131 -7.15 -6.75 -6.44
CA ARG A 131 -7.77 -7.69 -7.39
C ARG A 131 -7.00 -9.00 -7.51
N ARG A 132 -5.66 -8.93 -7.61
CA ARG A 132 -4.80 -10.13 -7.64
C ARG A 132 -4.98 -10.98 -6.39
N ALA A 133 -5.07 -10.35 -5.22
CA ALA A 133 -5.28 -11.06 -3.97
C ALA A 133 -6.63 -11.78 -3.90
N GLY A 134 -7.71 -11.14 -4.37
CA GLY A 134 -9.04 -11.76 -4.43
C GLY A 134 -9.15 -12.93 -5.42
N ASN A 135 -8.36 -12.92 -6.49
CA ASN A 135 -8.36 -13.99 -7.49
C ASN A 135 -7.53 -15.22 -7.06
N ASN A 136 -6.56 -15.02 -6.16
CA ASN A 136 -5.72 -16.10 -5.64
C ASN A 136 -6.39 -16.93 -4.53
N THR A 137 -7.63 -16.62 -4.15
CA THR A 137 -8.39 -17.33 -3.10
C THR A 137 -9.44 -18.31 -3.65
N SER A 138 -9.32 -18.75 -4.90
CA SER A 138 -10.14 -19.86 -5.42
C SER A 138 -9.92 -21.13 -4.57
N PRO A 139 -10.97 -21.87 -4.18
CA PRO A 139 -10.84 -23.02 -3.31
C PRO A 139 -10.02 -24.09 -4.01
N THR A 140 -8.97 -24.57 -3.33
CA THR A 140 -8.45 -25.91 -3.59
C THR A 140 -9.62 -26.86 -3.38
N SER A 141 -9.99 -27.57 -4.43
CA SER A 141 -10.93 -28.68 -4.38
C SER A 141 -10.38 -29.76 -3.45
N ASP A 142 -10.64 -29.63 -2.15
CA ASP A 142 -10.54 -30.71 -1.18
C ASP A 142 -11.89 -31.44 -1.13
N ASP A 143 -12.31 -31.96 -2.28
CA ASP A 143 -13.33 -32.98 -2.40
C ASP A 143 -12.77 -34.02 -3.36
N ASP A 144 -11.83 -34.83 -2.88
CA ASP A 144 -11.61 -36.16 -3.44
C ASP A 144 -11.14 -37.15 -2.36
N ILE A 145 -12.14 -37.97 -1.99
CA ILE A 145 -12.05 -39.41 -1.68
C ILE A 145 -11.73 -39.78 -0.21
N LEU A 146 -12.80 -39.82 0.57
CA LEU A 146 -13.10 -40.97 1.42
C LEU A 146 -13.68 -42.09 0.53
N THR A 147 -12.89 -43.13 0.26
CA THR A 147 -13.31 -44.55 0.11
C THR A 147 -12.09 -45.43 0.20
#